data_AF-A0A3D0HK40-F1
#
_entry.id   AF-A0A3D0HK40-F1
#
_cell.length_a   1.000
_cell.length_b   1.000
_cell.length_c   1.000
_cell.angle_alpha   90.00
_cell.angle_beta   90.00
_cell.angle_gamma   90.00
#
_symmetry.space_group_name_H-M   'P 1'
#
loop_
_entity.id
_entity.type
_entity.pdbx_description
1 polymer ?
#
loop_
_entity_poly.entity_id
_entity_poly.type
_entity_poly.pdbx_seq_one_letter_code
_entity_poly.pdbx_strand_id
1 'polypeptide(L)'
;GFAMPTIVRTHSAFVWLTVGVLLVSLHMTRKNIEVKKLLMRPLKRFAAVVLFQGAIGYLQYFLGVPIGLVAIHVATSVAVWLCALDVYWSSRLSALPNSVLD
;
A
#
# COMPACT_ATOMS: atom_id res chain seq x y z
N GLY A 1 -11.47 -17.59 23.89
CA GLY A 1 -11.15 -16.27 23.34
C GLY A 1 -10.04 -16.44 22.32
N PHE A 2 -10.12 -15.76 21.17
CA PHE A 2 -8.99 -15.75 20.23
C PHE A 2 -7.75 -15.23 20.96
N ALA A 3 -6.70 -16.05 21.04
CA ALA A 3 -5.46 -15.63 21.65
C ALA A 3 -4.93 -14.43 20.86
N MET A 4 -4.72 -13.29 21.53
CA MET A 4 -4.17 -12.05 20.93
C MET A 4 -2.97 -12.29 19.99
N PRO A 5 -2.05 -13.24 20.26
CA PRO A 5 -0.96 -13.56 19.33
C PRO A 5 -1.43 -14.01 17.95
N THR A 6 -2.53 -14.76 17.85
CA THR A 6 -3.04 -15.29 16.58
C THR A 6 -3.56 -14.18 15.68
N ILE A 7 -4.30 -13.21 16.25
CA ILE A 7 -4.86 -12.06 15.51
C ILE A 7 -3.73 -11.16 14.99
N VAL A 8 -2.75 -10.86 15.84
CA VAL A 8 -1.59 -10.05 15.45
C VAL A 8 -0.79 -10.76 14.35
N ARG A 9 -0.64 -12.08 14.42
CA ARG A 9 0.10 -12.87 13.44
C ARG A 9 -0.60 -12.94 12.09
N THR A 10 -1.92 -13.18 12.07
CA THR A 10 -2.69 -13.20 10.81
C THR A 10 -2.75 -11.80 10.20
N HIS A 11 -2.98 -10.75 10.99
CA HIS A 11 -2.96 -9.37 10.49
C HIS A 11 -1.59 -9.00 9.90
N SER A 12 -0.51 -9.32 10.61
CA SER A 12 0.86 -9.08 10.12
C SER A 12 1.14 -9.82 8.81
N ALA A 13 0.61 -11.04 8.64
CA ALA A 13 0.76 -11.80 7.40
C ALA A 13 0.13 -11.06 6.19
N PHE A 14 -1.06 -10.46 6.37
CA PHE A 14 -1.67 -9.65 5.31
C PHE A 14 -0.86 -8.39 4.99
N VAL A 15 -0.33 -7.69 6.00
CA VAL A 15 0.54 -6.52 5.80
C VAL A 15 1.79 -6.90 5.01
N TRP A 16 2.46 -7.99 5.38
CA TRP A 16 3.62 -8.49 4.65
C TRP A 16 3.29 -8.91 3.22
N LEU A 17 2.11 -9.49 2.98
CA LEU A 17 1.62 -9.78 1.64
C LEU A 17 1.46 -8.49 0.83
N THR A 18 0.83 -7.45 1.39
CA THR A 18 0.68 -6.14 0.72
C THR A 18 2.04 -5.53 0.38
N VAL A 19 3.02 -5.59 1.29
CA VAL A 19 4.38 -5.14 1.04
C VAL A 19 5.05 -5.97 -0.07
N GLY A 20 4.87 -7.29 -0.07
CA GLY A 20 5.37 -8.17 -1.12
C GLY A 20 4.82 -7.81 -2.50
N VAL A 21 3.50 -7.60 -2.60
CA VAL A 21 2.85 -7.17 -3.86
C VAL A 21 3.40 -5.82 -4.32
N LEU A 22 3.57 -4.85 -3.42
CA LEU A 22 4.17 -3.56 -3.74
C LEU A 22 5.60 -3.69 -4.30
N LEU A 23 6.43 -4.53 -3.68
CA LEU A 23 7.80 -4.77 -4.14
C LEU A 23 7.83 -5.44 -5.52
N VAL A 24 6.95 -6.40 -5.77
CA VAL A 24 6.78 -7.04 -7.09
C VAL A 24 6.36 -6.01 -8.13
N SER A 25 5.36 -5.17 -7.83
CA SER A 25 4.93 -4.08 -8.73
C SER A 25 6.08 -3.12 -9.03
N LEU A 26 6.86 -2.72 -8.01
CA LEU A 26 8.04 -1.87 -8.20
C LEU A 26 9.08 -2.54 -9.11
N HIS A 27 9.32 -3.83 -8.92
CA HIS A 27 10.27 -4.60 -9.73
C HIS A 27 9.81 -4.72 -11.18
N MET A 28 8.52 -4.99 -11.43
CA MET A 28 7.97 -5.07 -12.79
C MET A 28 8.02 -3.72 -13.51
N THR A 29 7.65 -2.63 -12.82
CA THR A 29 7.70 -1.28 -13.37
C THR A 29 9.12 -0.82 -13.71
N ARG A 30 10.16 -1.34 -13.02
CA ARG A 30 11.56 -1.00 -13.34
C ARG A 30 12.01 -1.49 -14.72
N LYS A 31 11.38 -2.53 -15.28
CA LYS A 31 11.79 -3.11 -16.58
C LYS A 31 11.35 -2.27 -17.79
N ASN A 32 10.33 -1.42 -17.64
CA ASN A 32 9.80 -0.58 -18.73
C ASN A 32 9.91 0.90 -18.38
N ILE A 33 10.72 1.67 -19.12
CA ILE A 33 10.99 3.09 -18.83
C ILE A 33 9.72 3.96 -18.96
N GLU A 34 8.87 3.68 -19.95
CA GLU A 34 7.60 4.41 -20.14
C GLU A 34 6.62 4.16 -19.00
N VAL A 35 6.45 2.89 -18.61
CA VAL A 35 5.64 2.48 -17.45
C VAL A 35 6.21 3.05 -16.15
N LYS A 36 7.54 3.13 -16.04
CA LYS A 36 8.24 3.73 -14.89
C LYS A 36 7.89 5.20 -14.71
N LYS A 37 7.89 6.01 -15.77
CA LYS A 37 7.55 7.44 -15.65
C LYS A 37 6.12 7.66 -15.15
N LEU A 38 5.18 6.83 -15.61
CA LEU A 38 3.76 6.94 -15.26
C LEU A 38 3.46 6.37 -13.86
N LEU A 39 3.97 5.17 -13.54
CA LEU A 39 3.60 4.46 -12.31
C LEU A 39 4.50 4.73 -11.10
N MET A 40 5.72 5.27 -11.26
CA MET A 40 6.63 5.47 -10.13
C MET A 40 6.08 6.46 -9.09
N ARG A 41 5.37 7.51 -9.52
CA ARG A 41 4.77 8.50 -8.62
C ARG A 41 3.67 7.89 -7.73
N PRO A 42 2.61 7.26 -8.26
CA PRO A 42 1.57 6.65 -7.44
C PRO A 42 2.12 5.51 -6.58
N LEU A 43 3.05 4.71 -7.10
CA LEU A 43 3.65 3.59 -6.38
C LEU A 43 4.53 4.06 -5.20
N LYS A 44 5.25 5.19 -5.34
CA LYS A 44 5.99 5.81 -4.23
C LYS A 44 5.05 6.38 -3.16
N ARG A 45 3.92 6.97 -3.55
CA ARG A 45 2.89 7.43 -2.59
C ARG A 45 2.31 6.27 -1.81
N PHE A 46 1.89 5.20 -2.50
CA PHE A 46 1.40 3.99 -1.87
C PHE A 46 2.45 3.41 -0.89
N ALA A 47 3.72 3.33 -1.30
CA ALA A 47 4.80 2.87 -0.43
C ALA A 47 4.95 3.72 0.84
N ALA A 48 4.93 5.05 0.71
CA ALA A 48 5.03 5.95 1.87
C ALA A 48 3.86 5.77 2.84
N VAL A 49 2.63 5.65 2.33
CA VAL A 49 1.42 5.48 3.15
C VAL A 49 1.42 4.11 3.83
N VAL A 50 1.82 3.03 3.15
CA VAL A 50 1.93 1.68 3.75
C VAL A 50 2.98 1.64 4.86
N LEU A 51 4.13 2.30 4.69
CA LEU A 51 5.15 2.41 5.73
C LEU A 51 4.63 3.18 6.95
N PHE A 52 3.91 4.28 6.72
CA PHE A 52 3.31 5.06 7.80
C PHE A 52 2.22 4.26 8.54
N GLN A 53 1.36 3.55 7.81
CA GLN A 53 0.35 2.64 8.38
C GLN A 53 0.99 1.58 9.29
N GLY A 54 2.05 0.92 8.80
CA GLY A 54 2.78 -0.09 9.54
C GLY A 54 3.45 0.46 10.80
N ALA A 55 4.05 1.65 10.72
CA ALA A 55 4.65 2.33 11.86
C ALA A 55 3.61 2.64 12.95
N ILE A 56 2.45 3.18 12.58
CA ILE A 56 1.37 3.44 13.54
C ILE A 56 0.86 2.15 14.18
N GLY A 57 0.66 1.09 13.39
CA GLY A 57 0.24 -0.22 13.91
C GLY A 57 1.24 -0.79 14.92
N TYR A 58 2.54 -0.63 14.65
CA TYR A 58 3.60 -1.03 15.58
C TYR A 58 3.53 -0.21 16.87
N LEU A 59 3.41 1.12 16.77
CA LEU A 59 3.25 1.98 17.96
C LEU A 59 2.02 1.58 18.80
N GLN A 60 0.89 1.24 18.18
CA GLN A 60 -0.29 0.77 18.90
C GLN A 60 -0.03 -0.54 19.65
N TYR A 61 0.76 -1.45 19.07
CA TYR A 61 1.12 -2.70 19.72
C TYR A 61 1.93 -2.46 21.02
N PHE A 62 2.90 -1.55 21.00
CA PHE A 62 3.70 -1.21 22.19
C PHE A 62 2.95 -0.37 23.22
N LEU A 63 2.09 0.54 22.77
CA LEU A 63 1.36 1.46 23.65
C LEU A 63 0.06 0.86 24.22
N GLY A 64 -0.26 -0.40 23.91
CA GLY A 64 -1.47 -1.05 24.43
C GLY A 64 -2.77 -0.54 23.81
N VAL A 65 -2.73 -0.14 22.53
CA VAL A 65 -3.91 0.27 21.72
C VAL A 65 -4.62 1.55 22.22
N PRO A 66 -3.93 2.70 22.27
CA PRO A 66 -4.57 3.98 22.62
C PRO A 66 -5.52 4.47 21.51
N ILE A 67 -6.68 4.99 21.90
CA ILE A 67 -7.80 5.29 20.98
C ILE A 67 -7.44 6.32 19.90
N GLY A 68 -6.59 7.30 20.23
CA GLY A 68 -6.12 8.31 19.27
C GLY A 68 -5.29 7.71 18.14
N LEU A 69 -4.36 6.79 18.46
CA LEU A 69 -3.59 6.11 17.42
C LEU A 69 -4.47 5.15 16.60
N VAL A 70 -5.49 4.54 17.21
CA VAL A 70 -6.46 3.72 16.47
C VAL A 70 -7.17 4.53 15.40
N ALA A 71 -7.65 5.73 15.74
CA ALA A 71 -8.31 6.61 14.77
C ALA A 71 -7.37 6.95 13.59
N ILE A 72 -6.11 7.30 13.89
CA ILE A 72 -5.13 7.61 12.84
C ILE A 72 -4.79 6.37 12.01
N HIS A 73 -4.69 5.19 12.63
CA HIS A 73 -4.44 3.93 11.93
C HIS A 73 -5.59 3.57 10.99
N VAL A 74 -6.84 3.73 11.42
CA VAL A 74 -8.00 3.48 10.57
C VAL A 74 -8.07 4.50 9.44
N ALA A 75 -7.85 5.79 9.72
CA ALA A 75 -7.82 6.83 8.70
C ALA A 75 -6.73 6.58 7.64
N THR A 76 -5.54 6.17 8.09
CA THR A 76 -4.43 5.86 7.19
C THR A 76 -4.70 4.58 6.38
N SER A 77 -5.49 3.62 6.90
CA SER A 77 -5.95 2.45 6.14
C SER A 77 -6.81 2.85 4.93
N VAL A 78 -7.67 3.86 5.09
CA VAL A 78 -8.43 4.44 3.97
C VAL A 78 -7.49 5.07 2.94
N ALA A 79 -6.45 5.77 3.39
CA ALA A 79 -5.44 6.33 2.49
C ALA A 79 -4.65 5.24 1.72
N VAL A 80 -4.35 4.10 2.36
CA VAL A 80 -3.76 2.93 1.68
C VAL A 80 -4.69 2.47 0.56
N TRP A 81 -5.99 2.36 0.81
CA TRP A 81 -6.96 1.94 -0.20
C TRP A 81 -7.06 2.92 -1.37
N LEU A 82 -7.11 4.23 -1.10
CA LEU A 82 -7.12 5.26 -2.14
C LEU A 82 -5.85 5.21 -3.00
N CYS A 83 -4.68 5.01 -2.38
CA CYS A 83 -3.43 4.88 -3.11
C CYS A 83 -3.38 3.57 -3.93
N ALA A 84 -4.00 2.49 -3.47
CA ALA A 84 -4.13 1.25 -4.25
C ALA A 84 -4.99 1.46 -5.50
N LEU A 85 -6.11 2.18 -5.37
CA LEU A 85 -6.97 2.57 -6.49
C LEU A 85 -6.23 3.50 -7.47
N ASP A 86 -5.44 4.44 -6.97
CA ASP A 86 -4.61 5.35 -7.79
C ASP A 86 -3.58 4.57 -8.63
N VAL A 87 -2.90 3.59 -8.03
CA VAL A 87 -1.98 2.68 -8.73
C VAL A 87 -2.73 1.85 -9.78
N TYR A 88 -3.89 1.28 -9.43
CA TYR A 88 -4.70 0.48 -10.34
C TYR A 88 -5.16 1.31 -11.56
N TRP A 89 -5.72 2.49 -11.34
CA TRP A 89 -6.21 3.35 -12.42
C TRP A 89 -5.06 3.84 -13.31
N SER A 90 -3.94 4.25 -12.70
CA SER A 90 -2.74 4.65 -13.43
C SER A 90 -2.20 3.51 -14.29
N SER A 91 -2.26 2.26 -13.81
CA SER A 91 -1.83 1.08 -14.59
C SER A 91 -2.73 0.82 -15.80
N ARG A 92 -4.03 1.11 -15.69
CA ARG A 92 -5.01 0.90 -16.76
C ARG A 92 -4.93 1.97 -17.84
N LEU A 93 -4.74 3.23 -17.44
CA LEU A 93 -4.47 4.33 -18.37
C LEU A 93 -3.17 4.09 -19.15
N SER A 94 -2.13 3.56 -18.51
CA SER A 94 -0.87 3.25 -19.20
C SER A 94 -0.95 2.08 -20.19
N ALA A 95 -2.03 1.30 -20.16
CA ALA A 95 -2.27 0.18 -21.07
C ALA A 95 -3.15 0.54 -22.28
N LEU A 96 -3.70 1.75 -22.33
CA LEU A 96 -4.43 2.22 -23.51
C LEU A 96 -3.41 2.48 -24.64
N PRO A 97 -3.58 1.86 -25.83
CA PRO A 97 -2.69 2.12 -26.94
C PRO A 97 -2.79 3.60 -27.34
N ASN A 98 -1.64 4.23 -27.55
CA ASN A 98 -1.53 5.61 -28.08
C ASN A 98 -2.07 5.74 -29.53
N SER A 99 -2.83 4.77 -30.04
CA SER A 99 -3.19 4.60 -31.45
C SER A 99 -4.41 5.41 -31.92
N VAL A 100 -4.89 6.38 -31.13
CA VAL A 100 -6.07 7.18 -31.51
C VAL A 100 -5.69 8.58 -32.01
N LEU A 101 -4.41 8.95 -31.90
CA LEU A 101 -3.91 10.28 -32.26
C LEU A 101 -2.71 10.27 -33.23
N ASP A 102 -2.36 9.11 -33.81
CA ASP A 102 -1.38 8.99 -34.90
C ASP A 102 -2.10 8.74 -36.23
#